data_AF-A0A183PR05-F1
#
_entry.id   AF-A0A183PR05-F1
#
_cell.length_a   1.000
_cell.length_b   1.000
_cell.length_c   1.000
_cell.angle_alpha   90.00
_cell.angle_beta   90.00
_cell.angle_gamma   90.00
#
_symmetry.space_group_name_H-M   'P 1'
#
loop_
_entity.id
_entity.type
_entity.pdbx_description
1 polymer ?
#
loop_
_entity_poly.entity_id
_entity_poly.type
_entity_poly.pdbx_seq_one_letter_code
_entity_poly.pdbx_strand_id
1 'polypeptide(L)'
;MERELPWRTTGKESKRQSLQHGMRFSADKKHDHEKWVTGDTLDKIQERRNKKAAIDASRTRSEKAKAQAEYTEVNKQVKKSIRTDRGKYVEDLATTPEKAAGEGNMRQLYDTTKKLSGNHRKPER
;
A
#
# COMPACT_ATOMS: atom_id res chain seq x y z
N MET A 1 53.32 6.93 5.34
CA MET A 1 52.76 6.14 4.23
C MET A 1 51.28 5.95 4.52
N GLU A 2 50.45 6.46 3.62
CA GLU A 2 49.05 6.83 3.82
C GLU A 2 48.12 5.61 3.89
N ARG A 3 47.09 5.71 4.73
CA ARG A 3 45.96 4.77 4.78
C ARG A 3 44.91 5.25 3.78
N GLU A 4 44.86 4.63 2.61
CA GLU A 4 43.88 4.92 1.55
C GLU A 4 42.47 4.47 1.99
N LEU A 5 41.51 5.41 2.01
CA LEU A 5 40.11 5.19 2.38
C LEU A 5 39.28 4.67 1.18
N PRO A 6 38.45 3.61 1.34
CA PRO A 6 37.81 2.91 0.22
C PRO A 6 36.46 3.51 -0.24
N TRP A 7 36.34 4.84 -0.38
CA TRP A 7 35.07 5.47 -0.79
C TRP A 7 34.99 5.91 -2.27
N ARG A 8 35.89 5.43 -3.14
CA ARG A 8 35.76 5.63 -4.59
C ARG A 8 35.23 4.39 -5.29
N THR A 9 33.93 4.11 -5.13
CA THR A 9 33.21 3.24 -6.07
C THR A 9 32.33 4.10 -6.98
N THR A 10 32.43 3.85 -8.28
CA THR A 10 31.74 4.63 -9.30
C THR A 10 30.22 4.57 -9.09
N GLY A 11 29.52 5.69 -9.33
CA GLY A 11 28.13 5.89 -8.93
C GLY A 11 27.11 4.85 -9.43
N LYS A 12 27.47 4.01 -10.41
CA LYS A 12 26.64 2.89 -10.87
C LYS A 12 26.63 1.71 -9.89
N GLU A 13 27.73 1.48 -9.20
CA GLU A 13 27.92 0.34 -8.29
C GLU A 13 27.30 0.63 -6.92
N SER A 14 27.47 1.87 -6.44
CA SER A 14 26.76 2.39 -5.26
C SER A 14 25.23 2.32 -5.43
N LYS A 15 24.72 2.63 -6.63
CA LYS A 15 23.28 2.53 -6.93
C LYS A 15 22.79 1.08 -7.04
N ARG A 16 23.62 0.16 -7.52
CA ARG A 16 23.30 -1.29 -7.50
C ARG A 16 23.32 -1.87 -6.09
N GLN A 17 24.27 -1.46 -5.25
CA GLN A 17 24.34 -1.90 -3.85
C GLN A 17 23.19 -1.33 -3.01
N SER A 18 22.74 -0.09 -3.26
CA SER A 18 21.57 0.47 -2.58
C SER A 18 20.26 -0.20 -3.01
N LEU A 19 20.14 -0.57 -4.29
CA LEU A 19 19.01 -1.36 -4.79
C LEU A 19 18.98 -2.78 -4.19
N GLN A 20 20.14 -3.44 -4.04
CA GLN A 20 20.23 -4.75 -3.38
C GLN A 20 19.90 -4.69 -1.88
N HIS A 21 20.35 -3.66 -1.16
CA HIS A 21 19.99 -3.46 0.24
C HIS A 21 18.50 -3.09 0.43
N GLY A 22 17.93 -2.29 -0.49
CA GLY A 22 16.51 -1.98 -0.49
C GLY A 22 15.60 -3.20 -0.77
N MET A 23 16.05 -4.11 -1.63
CA MET A 23 15.36 -5.38 -1.89
C MET A 23 15.43 -6.35 -0.69
N ARG A 24 16.57 -6.45 0.00
CA ARG A 24 16.69 -7.30 1.21
C ARG A 24 15.85 -6.84 2.39
N PHE A 25 15.60 -5.54 2.53
CA PHE A 25 14.82 -5.00 3.66
C PHE A 25 13.30 -5.21 3.54
N SER A 26 12.82 -5.62 2.36
CA SER A 26 11.38 -5.75 2.06
C SER A 26 10.87 -7.19 2.01
N ALA A 27 11.67 -8.17 2.45
CA ALA A 27 11.36 -9.59 2.26
C ALA A 27 10.42 -10.20 3.33
N ASP A 28 10.34 -9.65 4.55
CA ASP A 28 9.66 -10.32 5.68
C ASP A 28 8.54 -9.50 6.33
N LYS A 29 7.77 -8.75 5.55
CA LYS A 29 6.45 -8.30 5.98
C LYS A 29 5.41 -9.09 5.22
N LYS A 30 4.97 -10.18 5.83
CA LYS A 30 3.71 -10.84 5.46
C LYS A 30 2.60 -9.82 5.72
N HIS A 31 2.33 -9.00 4.71
CA HIS A 31 1.05 -8.32 4.63
C HIS A 31 0.05 -9.44 4.42
N ASP A 32 -0.57 -9.89 5.51
CA ASP A 32 -1.83 -10.60 5.40
C ASP A 32 -2.68 -9.78 4.45
N HIS A 33 -2.95 -10.32 3.27
CA HIS A 33 -3.81 -9.69 2.29
C HIS A 33 -5.20 -9.70 2.91
N GLU A 34 -5.48 -8.64 3.66
CA GLU A 34 -6.79 -8.36 4.21
C GLU A 34 -7.70 -8.17 2.99
N LYS A 35 -8.54 -9.16 2.70
CA LYS A 35 -9.36 -9.27 1.49
C LYS A 35 -10.54 -8.26 1.50
N TRP A 36 -10.27 -7.00 1.85
CA TRP A 36 -11.23 -5.90 1.75
C TRP A 36 -11.17 -5.19 0.40
N VAL A 37 -10.13 -5.42 -0.40
CA VAL A 37 -10.00 -4.77 -1.72
C VAL A 37 -10.97 -5.41 -2.71
N THR A 38 -11.92 -4.61 -3.21
CA THR A 38 -12.90 -5.04 -4.21
C THR A 38 -12.24 -5.25 -5.57
N GLY A 39 -12.78 -6.15 -6.40
CA GLY A 39 -12.31 -6.37 -7.78
C GLY A 39 -12.23 -5.08 -8.60
N ASP A 40 -13.25 -4.22 -8.51
CA ASP A 40 -13.27 -2.91 -9.16
C ASP A 40 -12.09 -2.00 -8.77
N THR A 41 -11.61 -2.10 -7.52
CA THR A 41 -10.44 -1.33 -7.06
C THR A 41 -9.15 -1.90 -7.63
N LEU A 42 -9.06 -3.23 -7.79
CA LEU A 42 -7.91 -3.87 -8.43
C LEU A 42 -7.80 -3.48 -9.91
N ASP A 43 -8.92 -3.43 -10.62
CA ASP A 43 -8.95 -3.00 -12.03
C ASP A 43 -8.48 -1.55 -12.19
N LYS A 44 -8.95 -0.64 -11.33
CA LYS A 44 -8.49 0.76 -11.31
C LYS A 44 -7.01 0.90 -10.94
N ILE A 45 -6.49 0.05 -10.06
CA ILE A 45 -5.05 0.01 -9.74
C ILE A 45 -4.25 -0.43 -10.96
N GLN A 46 -4.75 -1.39 -11.72
CA GLN A 46 -4.11 -1.84 -12.96
C GLN A 46 -4.15 -0.75 -14.03
N GLU A 47 -5.27 -0.06 -14.20
CA GLU A 47 -5.39 1.09 -15.09
C GLU A 47 -4.39 2.20 -14.75
N ARG A 48 -4.25 2.53 -13.46
CA ARG A 48 -3.24 3.47 -12.97
C ARG A 48 -1.82 3.05 -13.34
N ARG A 49 -1.49 1.75 -13.26
CA ARG A 49 -0.17 1.22 -13.66
C ARG A 49 0.07 1.39 -15.16
N ASN A 50 -0.95 1.13 -15.98
CA ASN A 50 -0.86 1.31 -17.43
C ASN A 50 -0.61 2.79 -17.79
N LYS A 51 -1.34 3.72 -17.16
CA LYS A 51 -1.11 5.17 -17.34
C LYS A 51 0.28 5.60 -16.87
N LYS A 52 0.79 5.00 -15.80
CA LYS A 52 2.16 5.24 -15.33
C LYS A 52 3.20 4.78 -16.35
N ALA A 53 3.02 3.59 -16.93
CA ALA A 53 3.87 3.09 -17.99
C ALA A 53 3.86 4.00 -19.23
N ALA A 54 2.69 4.55 -19.61
CA ALA A 54 2.58 5.52 -20.70
C ALA A 54 3.37 6.81 -20.44
N ILE A 55 3.38 7.32 -19.20
CA ILE A 55 4.22 8.47 -18.81
C ILE A 55 5.70 8.14 -18.94
N ASP A 56 6.10 6.95 -18.48
CA ASP A 56 7.49 6.55 -18.45
C ASP A 56 8.02 6.25 -19.88
N ALA A 57 7.14 5.85 -20.81
CA ALA A 57 7.44 5.66 -22.23
C ALA A 57 7.39 6.95 -23.08
N SER A 58 6.83 8.05 -22.56
CA SER A 58 6.69 9.30 -23.31
C SER A 58 8.06 9.92 -23.67
N ARG A 59 8.21 10.32 -24.95
CA ARG A 59 9.48 10.82 -25.49
C ARG A 59 9.60 12.34 -25.40
N THR A 60 8.49 13.05 -25.55
CA THR A 60 8.46 14.52 -25.54
C THR A 60 7.81 15.08 -24.26
N ARG A 61 8.20 16.31 -23.88
CA ARG A 61 7.72 16.95 -22.64
C ARG A 61 6.21 17.22 -22.65
N SER A 62 5.65 17.52 -23.82
CA SER A 62 4.21 17.80 -23.99
C SER A 62 3.36 16.54 -23.82
N GLU A 63 3.76 15.42 -24.41
CA GLU A 63 3.11 14.12 -24.22
C GLU A 63 3.16 13.68 -22.76
N LYS A 64 4.33 13.86 -22.12
CA LYS A 64 4.50 13.55 -20.71
C LYS A 64 3.55 14.36 -19.83
N ALA A 65 3.39 15.66 -20.11
CA ALA A 65 2.49 16.53 -19.36
C ALA A 65 1.02 16.11 -19.51
N LYS A 66 0.59 15.73 -20.72
CA LYS A 66 -0.78 15.22 -20.97
C LYS A 66 -1.03 13.91 -20.23
N ALA A 67 -0.14 12.94 -20.38
CA ALA A 67 -0.25 11.65 -19.71
C ALA A 67 -0.18 11.79 -18.16
N GLN A 68 0.59 12.76 -17.66
CA GLN A 68 0.65 13.08 -16.23
C GLN A 68 -0.69 13.61 -15.72
N ALA A 69 -1.39 14.47 -16.49
CA ALA A 69 -2.71 14.95 -16.12
C ALA A 69 -3.71 13.79 -16.00
N GLU A 70 -3.74 12.88 -16.97
CA GLU A 70 -4.60 11.69 -16.92
C GLU A 70 -4.29 10.78 -15.72
N TYR A 71 -3.00 10.54 -15.45
CA TYR A 71 -2.59 9.75 -14.29
C TYR A 71 -3.03 10.38 -12.96
N THR A 72 -3.01 11.71 -12.84
CA THR A 72 -3.46 12.36 -11.61
C THR A 72 -4.95 12.14 -11.37
N GLU A 73 -5.76 12.10 -12.41
CA GLU A 73 -7.20 11.86 -12.28
C GLU A 73 -7.49 10.41 -11.89
N VAL A 74 -6.90 9.43 -12.59
CA VAL A 74 -7.05 8.00 -12.25
C VAL A 74 -6.52 7.71 -10.85
N ASN A 75 -5.40 8.32 -10.45
CA ASN A 75 -4.84 8.16 -9.11
C ASN A 75 -5.76 8.74 -8.00
N LYS A 76 -6.48 9.84 -8.25
CA LYS A 76 -7.49 10.34 -7.32
C LYS A 76 -8.64 9.33 -7.17
N GLN A 77 -9.11 8.75 -8.27
CA GLN A 77 -10.19 7.77 -8.24
C GLN A 77 -9.80 6.50 -7.49
N VAL A 78 -8.60 5.96 -7.71
CA VAL A 78 -8.05 4.82 -6.95
C VAL A 78 -8.01 5.11 -5.45
N LYS A 79 -7.54 6.31 -5.05
CA LYS A 79 -7.52 6.70 -3.63
C LYS A 79 -8.92 6.77 -3.03
N LYS A 80 -9.91 7.27 -3.80
CA LYS A 80 -11.31 7.30 -3.37
C LYS A 80 -11.87 5.88 -3.21
N SER A 81 -11.66 5.00 -4.18
CA SER A 81 -12.18 3.63 -4.12
C SER A 81 -11.58 2.83 -2.96
N ILE A 82 -10.27 2.96 -2.72
CA ILE A 82 -9.60 2.37 -1.55
C ILE A 82 -10.24 2.85 -0.24
N ARG A 83 -10.57 4.15 -0.12
CA ARG A 83 -11.22 4.69 1.06
C ARG A 83 -12.64 4.13 1.24
N THR A 84 -13.39 3.98 0.15
CA THR A 84 -14.73 3.40 0.17
C THR A 84 -14.72 1.92 0.54
N ASP A 85 -13.85 1.12 -0.08
CA ASP A 85 -13.71 -0.31 0.21
C ASP A 85 -13.34 -0.55 1.68
N ARG A 86 -12.39 0.24 2.21
CA ARG A 86 -12.04 0.18 3.63
C ARG A 86 -13.21 0.58 4.54
N GLY A 87 -14.00 1.58 4.15
CA GLY A 87 -15.17 2.01 4.89
C GLY A 87 -16.22 0.90 5.00
N LYS A 88 -16.56 0.26 3.88
CA LYS A 88 -17.49 -0.87 3.83
C LYS A 88 -17.03 -2.04 4.70
N TYR A 89 -15.75 -2.40 4.61
CA TYR A 89 -15.18 -3.46 5.43
C TYR A 89 -15.28 -3.19 6.94
N VAL A 90 -15.04 -1.95 7.36
CA VAL A 90 -15.20 -1.57 8.78
C VAL A 90 -16.67 -1.59 9.21
N GLU A 91 -17.59 -1.16 8.34
CA GLU A 91 -19.03 -1.16 8.61
C GLU A 91 -19.61 -2.58 8.72
N ASP A 92 -19.22 -3.49 7.83
CA ASP A 92 -19.61 -4.91 7.89
C ASP A 92 -19.09 -5.59 9.17
N LEU A 93 -17.86 -5.25 9.57
CA LEU A 93 -17.25 -5.72 10.82
C LEU A 93 -17.93 -5.15 12.07
N ALA A 94 -18.56 -3.98 12.01
CA ALA A 94 -19.29 -3.37 13.12
C ALA A 94 -20.75 -3.82 13.18
N THR A 95 -21.37 -4.08 12.03
CA THR A 95 -22.78 -4.54 11.94
C THR A 95 -22.94 -5.97 12.45
N THR A 96 -21.95 -6.83 12.24
CA THR A 96 -21.96 -8.23 12.72
C THR A 96 -22.04 -8.34 14.25
N PRO A 97 -21.23 -7.60 15.05
CA PRO A 97 -21.33 -7.63 16.50
C PRO A 97 -22.59 -6.97 17.07
N GLU A 98 -23.20 -5.97 16.43
CA GLU A 98 -24.48 -5.41 16.88
C GLU A 98 -25.60 -6.46 16.86
N LYS A 99 -25.63 -7.30 15.82
CA LYS A 99 -26.55 -8.45 15.76
C LYS A 99 -26.23 -9.49 16.84
N ALA A 100 -24.97 -9.82 17.02
CA ALA A 100 -24.53 -10.76 18.06
C ALA A 100 -24.80 -10.26 19.50
N ALA A 101 -24.79 -8.94 19.71
CA ALA A 101 -25.14 -8.29 20.98
C ALA A 101 -26.62 -8.50 21.33
N GLY A 102 -27.50 -8.41 20.32
CA GLY A 102 -28.93 -8.71 20.47
C GLY A 102 -29.22 -10.18 20.78
N GLU A 103 -28.37 -11.10 20.33
CA GLU A 103 -28.49 -12.55 20.56
C GLU A 103 -27.77 -13.05 21.83
N GLY A 104 -27.03 -12.19 22.54
CA GLY A 104 -26.32 -12.57 23.78
C GLY A 104 -24.96 -13.28 23.57
N ASN A 105 -24.38 -13.24 22.37
CA ASN A 105 -23.10 -13.86 22.03
C ASN A 105 -21.88 -13.01 22.46
N MET A 106 -21.68 -12.87 23.77
CA MET A 106 -20.68 -11.95 24.37
C MET A 106 -19.22 -12.25 23.98
N ARG A 107 -18.89 -13.52 23.70
CA ARG A 107 -17.53 -13.94 23.29
C ARG A 107 -17.14 -13.42 21.91
N GLN A 108 -18.06 -13.46 20.94
CA GLN A 108 -17.80 -12.98 19.58
C GLN A 108 -17.69 -11.45 19.53
N LEU A 109 -18.50 -10.76 20.34
CA LEU A 109 -18.37 -9.31 20.55
C LEU A 109 -16.95 -8.94 20.97
N TYR A 110 -16.40 -9.61 21.98
CA TYR A 110 -15.06 -9.31 22.48
C TYR A 110 -13.95 -9.52 21.43
N ASP A 111 -14.03 -10.59 20.64
CA ASP A 111 -13.06 -10.89 19.58
C ASP A 111 -13.13 -9.88 18.41
N THR A 112 -14.32 -9.40 18.06
CA THR A 112 -14.51 -8.40 17.00
C THR A 112 -14.07 -7.00 17.44
N THR A 113 -14.40 -6.57 18.67
CA THR A 113 -13.91 -5.31 19.24
C THR A 113 -12.38 -5.30 19.31
N LYS A 114 -11.75 -6.42 19.64
CA LYS A 114 -10.29 -6.58 19.65
C LYS A 114 -9.66 -6.49 18.25
N LYS A 115 -10.39 -6.90 17.20
CA LYS A 115 -9.95 -6.73 15.80
C LYS A 115 -10.12 -5.28 15.33
N LEU A 116 -11.22 -4.63 15.67
CA LEU A 116 -11.48 -3.22 15.35
C LEU A 116 -10.52 -2.26 16.05
N SER A 117 -10.16 -2.55 17.31
CA SER A 117 -9.31 -1.68 18.12
C SER A 117 -7.84 -1.68 17.70
N GLY A 118 -7.44 -2.55 16.75
CA GLY A 118 -6.13 -2.53 16.10
C GLY A 118 -5.00 -2.24 17.08
N ASN A 119 -4.74 -3.19 17.99
CA ASN A 119 -3.82 -3.02 19.12
C ASN A 119 -2.58 -2.18 18.77
N HIS A 120 -2.52 -0.96 19.32
CA HIS A 120 -1.35 -0.08 19.29
C HIS A 120 -0.29 -0.58 20.28
N ARG A 121 0.18 -1.82 20.12
CA ARG A 121 1.27 -2.30 20.96
C ARG A 121 2.58 -1.80 20.35
N LYS A 122 3.11 -0.71 20.92
CA LYS A 122 4.48 -0.28 20.63
C LYS A 122 5.42 -1.46 20.91
N PRO A 123 6.40 -1.76 20.04
CA PRO A 123 7.49 -2.64 20.45
C PRO A 123 8.30 -1.90 21.52
N GLU A 124 8.32 -2.47 22.72
CA GLU A 124 9.20 -2.06 23.81
C GLU A 124 10.65 -2.36 23.37
N ARG A 125 11.53 -1.40 23.66
CA ARG A 125 12.86 -1.24 23.07
C ARG A 125 13.87 -2.24 23.63
#